data_AF-A0A416CM27-F1
#
_entry.id   AF-A0A416CM27-F1
#
_cell.length_a   1.000
_cell.length_b   1.000
_cell.length_c   1.000
_cell.angle_alpha   90.00
_cell.angle_beta   90.00
_cell.angle_gamma   90.00
#
_symmetry.space_group_name_H-M   'P 1'
#
loop_
_entity.id
_entity.type
_entity.pdbx_description
1 polymer ?
#
loop_
_entity_poly.entity_id
_entity_poly.type
_entity_poly.pdbx_seq_one_letter_code
_entity_poly.pdbx_strand_id
1 'polypeptide(L)'
;MGNKLKTVEIVGDKYGVSKNTIARLIRIDILIPQLKKFIDNKQISVRAGVEMSYLSSFEQELIAKIINEYSYHLDEHKAHQLRELSKANKLDRINAVEVFEGRYGKSVTQKLKSFTIKPKFLSKYYPPTVSQDVIASDVEASMDVWQEIKTFYPDKSVDDIKNNIINLLNNQK
;
A
#
# COMPACT_ATOMS: atom_id res chain seq x y z
N MET A 1 -35.50 4.12 1.52
CA MET A 1 -34.26 4.55 2.22
C MET A 1 -34.44 4.81 3.74
N GLY A 2 -35.59 4.58 4.37
CA GLY A 2 -35.87 5.01 5.75
C GLY A 2 -35.53 4.08 6.92
N ASN A 3 -35.22 2.80 6.70
CA ASN A 3 -35.08 1.83 7.81
C ASN A 3 -33.68 1.78 8.42
N LYS A 4 -32.61 1.91 7.63
CA LYS A 4 -31.22 1.92 8.15
C LYS A 4 -30.95 3.10 9.10
N LEU A 5 -31.52 4.27 8.81
CA LEU A 5 -31.36 5.47 9.66
C LEU A 5 -32.01 5.26 11.04
N LYS A 6 -33.21 4.67 11.06
CA LYS A 6 -33.94 4.32 12.29
C LYS A 6 -33.17 3.30 13.15
N THR A 7 -32.60 2.25 12.54
CA THR A 7 -31.83 1.24 13.30
C THR A 7 -30.58 1.83 13.95
N VAL A 8 -29.83 2.68 13.24
CA VAL A 8 -28.63 3.32 13.80
C VAL A 8 -28.98 4.29 14.92
N GLU A 9 -30.10 5.03 14.80
CA GLU A 9 -30.60 5.92 15.86
C GLU A 9 -31.01 5.14 17.11
N ILE A 10 -31.79 4.07 16.96
CA ILE A 10 -32.21 3.21 18.10
C ILE A 10 -31.01 2.60 18.83
N VAL A 11 -30.01 2.10 18.09
CA VAL A 11 -28.78 1.56 18.69
C VAL A 11 -27.99 2.67 19.37
N GLY A 12 -27.96 3.88 18.80
CA GLY A 12 -27.28 5.02 19.38
C GLY A 12 -27.86 5.42 20.73
N ASP A 13 -29.17 5.54 20.80
CA ASP A 13 -29.90 5.88 22.02
C ASP A 13 -29.73 4.80 23.09
N LYS A 14 -29.72 3.52 22.71
CA LYS A 14 -29.54 2.39 23.64
C LYS A 14 -28.16 2.37 24.30
N TYR A 15 -27.10 2.74 23.57
CA TYR A 15 -25.72 2.66 24.05
C TYR A 15 -25.07 4.03 24.34
N GLY A 16 -25.84 5.12 24.25
CA GLY A 16 -25.35 6.48 24.47
C GLY A 16 -24.30 6.94 23.45
N VAL A 17 -24.34 6.40 22.22
CA VAL A 17 -23.37 6.70 21.17
C VAL A 17 -24.04 7.40 19.99
N SER A 18 -23.38 8.40 19.42
CA SER A 18 -23.94 9.11 18.27
C SER A 18 -24.02 8.21 17.03
N LYS A 19 -24.97 8.50 16.14
CA LYS A 19 -25.10 7.90 14.80
C LYS A 19 -23.77 7.87 14.03
N ASN A 20 -22.98 8.94 14.15
CA ASN A 20 -21.67 9.05 13.53
C ASN A 20 -20.64 8.07 14.13
N THR A 21 -20.74 7.79 15.43
CA THR A 21 -19.88 6.80 16.09
C THR A 21 -20.19 5.39 15.61
N ILE A 22 -21.47 5.03 15.54
CA ILE A 22 -21.89 3.72 15.01
C ILE A 22 -21.44 3.56 13.57
N ALA A 23 -21.66 4.58 12.72
CA ALA A 23 -21.23 4.55 11.33
C ALA A 23 -19.71 4.33 11.20
N ARG A 24 -18.88 4.95 12.06
CA ARG A 24 -17.44 4.68 12.06
C ARG A 24 -17.12 3.24 12.47
N LEU A 25 -17.75 2.73 13.53
CA LEU A 25 -17.48 1.36 13.99
C LEU A 25 -17.83 0.33 12.91
N ILE A 26 -18.96 0.51 12.21
CA ILE A 26 -19.34 -0.31 11.05
C ILE A 26 -18.27 -0.23 9.94
N ARG A 27 -17.73 0.96 9.69
CA ARG A 27 -16.66 1.14 8.69
C ARG A 27 -15.36 0.47 9.09
N ILE A 28 -14.95 0.60 10.35
CA ILE A 28 -13.76 -0.09 10.88
C ILE A 28 -13.89 -1.61 10.71
N ASP A 29 -15.11 -2.16 10.76
CA ASP A 29 -15.29 -3.60 10.59
C ASP A 29 -14.90 -4.12 9.18
N ILE A 30 -14.92 -3.26 8.16
CA ILE A 30 -14.50 -3.60 6.78
C ILE A 30 -12.97 -3.78 6.69
N LEU A 31 -12.21 -3.28 7.65
CA LEU A 31 -10.76 -3.34 7.61
C LEU A 31 -10.22 -4.76 7.74
N ILE A 32 -9.10 -5.03 7.06
CA ILE A 32 -8.33 -6.24 7.30
C ILE A 32 -7.85 -6.29 8.78
N PRO A 33 -7.66 -7.49 9.36
CA PRO A 33 -7.28 -7.63 10.77
C PRO A 33 -6.03 -6.85 11.18
N GLN A 34 -5.05 -6.72 10.28
CA GLN A 34 -3.81 -5.97 10.56
C GLN A 34 -4.06 -4.47 10.76
N LEU A 35 -4.91 -3.85 9.94
CA LEU A 35 -5.25 -2.43 10.12
C LEU A 35 -6.09 -2.20 11.37
N LYS A 36 -6.98 -3.14 11.74
CA LYS A 36 -7.71 -3.10 13.03
C LYS A 36 -6.73 -3.08 14.20
N LYS A 37 -5.72 -3.96 14.19
CA LYS A 37 -4.67 -4.00 15.21
C LYS A 37 -3.86 -2.70 15.30
N PHE A 38 -3.62 -2.02 14.16
CA PHE A 38 -2.95 -0.72 14.18
C PHE A 38 -3.80 0.39 14.81
N ILE A 39 -5.13 0.30 14.75
CA ILE A 39 -6.01 1.21 15.49
C ILE A 39 -5.88 0.94 16.98
N ASP A 40 -5.97 -0.33 17.40
CA ASP A 40 -5.86 -0.72 18.80
C ASP A 40 -4.53 -0.27 19.42
N ASN A 41 -3.45 -0.40 18.64
CA ASN A 41 -2.10 0.05 19.02
C ASN A 41 -1.88 1.57 18.87
N LYS A 42 -2.88 2.34 18.44
CA LYS A 42 -2.80 3.79 18.17
C LYS A 42 -1.76 4.17 17.11
N GLN A 43 -1.35 3.25 16.26
CA GLN A 43 -0.47 3.53 15.10
C GLN A 43 -1.24 4.26 13.99
N ILE A 44 -2.52 3.97 13.86
CA ILE A 44 -3.45 4.72 13.01
C ILE A 44 -4.63 5.22 13.85
N SER A 45 -5.12 6.42 13.55
CA SER A 45 -6.32 6.94 14.23
C SER A 45 -7.58 6.20 13.74
N VAL A 46 -8.65 6.20 14.54
CA VAL A 46 -9.96 5.67 14.10
C VAL A 46 -10.45 6.35 12.82
N ARG A 47 -10.18 7.66 12.65
CA ARG A 47 -10.57 8.39 11.44
C ARG A 47 -9.74 7.98 10.22
N ALA A 48 -8.43 7.79 10.40
CA ALA A 48 -7.58 7.19 9.37
C ALA A 48 -8.07 5.78 8.99
N GLY A 49 -8.44 4.96 9.98
CA GLY A 49 -9.05 3.65 9.74
C GLY A 49 -10.34 3.73 8.92
N VAL A 50 -11.17 4.74 9.14
CA VAL A 50 -12.38 4.97 8.32
C VAL A 50 -12.01 5.29 6.88
N GLU A 51 -11.02 6.14 6.62
CA GLU A 51 -10.55 6.40 5.24
C GLU A 51 -10.02 5.11 4.59
N MET A 52 -9.27 4.28 5.32
CA MET A 52 -8.75 3.00 4.81
C MET A 52 -9.85 1.98 4.51
N SER A 53 -11.01 2.08 5.18
CA SER A 53 -12.15 1.18 4.93
C SER A 53 -12.79 1.35 3.55
N TYR A 54 -12.40 2.39 2.80
CA TYR A 54 -12.82 2.61 1.41
C TYR A 54 -11.85 2.02 0.39
N LEU A 55 -10.67 1.55 0.81
CA LEU A 55 -9.70 0.89 -0.05
C LEU A 55 -10.09 -0.57 -0.28
N SER A 56 -9.68 -1.13 -1.41
CA SER A 56 -9.75 -2.58 -1.65
C SER A 56 -8.92 -3.35 -0.61
N SER A 57 -9.21 -4.65 -0.42
CA SER A 57 -8.42 -5.48 0.50
C SER A 57 -6.93 -5.52 0.12
N PHE A 58 -6.63 -5.55 -1.18
CA PHE A 58 -5.27 -5.53 -1.70
C PHE A 58 -4.54 -4.22 -1.35
N GLU A 59 -5.18 -3.07 -1.55
CA GLU A 59 -4.61 -1.77 -1.17
C GLU A 59 -4.46 -1.66 0.35
N GLN A 60 -5.40 -2.18 1.14
CA GLN A 60 -5.27 -2.23 2.59
C GLN A 60 -4.06 -3.06 3.03
N GLU A 61 -3.80 -4.20 2.40
CA GLU A 61 -2.61 -5.02 2.64
C GLU A 61 -1.32 -4.29 2.27
N LEU A 62 -1.32 -3.58 1.14
CA LEU A 62 -0.20 -2.73 0.72
C LEU A 62 0.11 -1.66 1.79
N ILE A 63 -0.91 -0.92 2.25
CA ILE A 63 -0.74 0.10 3.30
C ILE A 63 -0.25 -0.55 4.60
N ALA A 64 -0.82 -1.69 4.99
CA ALA A 64 -0.42 -2.36 6.22
C ALA A 64 1.05 -2.83 6.18
N LYS A 65 1.50 -3.33 5.02
CA LYS A 65 2.89 -3.71 4.78
C LYS A 65 3.83 -2.50 4.91
N ILE A 66 3.47 -1.37 4.30
CA ILE A 66 4.27 -0.13 4.36
C ILE A 66 4.38 0.38 5.81
N ILE A 67 3.28 0.39 6.57
CA ILE A 67 3.28 0.79 7.99
C ILE A 67 4.26 -0.07 8.79
N ASN A 68 4.21 -1.39 8.63
CA ASN A 68 5.12 -2.30 9.33
C ASN A 68 6.58 -2.15 8.89
N GLU A 69 6.83 -2.10 7.58
CA GLU A 69 8.19 -2.08 7.02
C GLU A 69 8.97 -0.83 7.44
N TYR A 70 8.31 0.31 7.50
CA TYR A 70 8.94 1.60 7.82
C TYR A 70 8.59 2.14 9.20
N SER A 71 7.82 1.38 10.00
CA SER A 71 7.32 1.82 11.31
C SER A 71 6.59 3.17 11.25
N TYR A 72 5.82 3.39 10.18
CA TYR A 72 5.09 4.64 9.99
C TYR A 72 3.83 4.73 10.85
N HIS A 73 3.43 5.96 11.15
CA HIS A 73 2.12 6.29 11.68
C HIS A 73 1.24 6.89 10.59
N LEU A 74 -0.07 6.61 10.62
CA LEU A 74 -1.03 7.13 9.66
C LEU A 74 -2.03 8.08 10.33
N ASP A 75 -1.90 9.36 10.01
CA ASP A 75 -2.87 10.39 10.37
C ASP A 75 -4.03 10.47 9.37
N GLU A 76 -5.10 11.20 9.74
CA GLU A 76 -6.31 11.34 8.93
C GLU A 76 -6.05 12.02 7.58
N HIS A 77 -5.14 13.01 7.53
CA HIS A 77 -4.85 13.73 6.30
C HIS A 77 -4.16 12.84 5.27
N LYS A 78 -3.10 12.12 5.69
CA LYS A 78 -2.42 11.15 4.83
C LYS A 78 -3.35 10.02 4.42
N ALA A 79 -4.20 9.52 5.33
CA ALA A 79 -5.18 8.49 5.02
C ALA A 79 -6.17 8.95 3.94
N HIS A 80 -6.61 10.20 4.01
CA HIS A 80 -7.45 10.80 2.99
C HIS A 80 -6.73 10.88 1.63
N GLN A 81 -5.47 11.32 1.60
CA GLN A 81 -4.67 11.35 0.36
C GLN A 81 -4.52 9.95 -0.28
N LEU A 82 -4.26 8.92 0.52
CA LEU A 82 -4.18 7.53 0.02
C LEU A 82 -5.52 7.08 -0.59
N ARG A 83 -6.64 7.45 0.01
CA ARG A 83 -7.97 7.13 -0.54
C ARG A 83 -8.23 7.85 -1.85
N GLU A 84 -7.84 9.12 -1.99
CA GLU A 84 -8.00 9.84 -3.27
C GLU A 84 -7.11 9.24 -4.37
N LEU A 85 -5.89 8.77 -4.01
CA LEU A 85 -5.04 8.03 -4.93
C LEU A 85 -5.68 6.72 -5.40
N SER A 86 -6.31 5.98 -4.50
CA SER A 86 -7.03 4.74 -4.82
C SER A 86 -8.18 5.01 -5.78
N LYS A 87 -9.03 6.01 -5.51
CA LYS A 87 -10.12 6.42 -6.41
C LYS A 87 -9.63 6.79 -7.81
N ALA A 88 -8.42 7.33 -7.92
CA ALA A 88 -7.79 7.70 -9.17
C ALA A 88 -7.04 6.53 -9.85
N ASN A 89 -7.06 5.32 -9.28
CA ASN A 89 -6.24 4.16 -9.69
C ASN A 89 -4.75 4.49 -9.78
N LYS A 90 -4.26 5.28 -8.82
CA LYS A 90 -2.86 5.72 -8.70
C LYS A 90 -2.22 5.27 -7.38
N LEU A 91 -2.93 4.48 -6.57
CA LEU A 91 -2.39 3.99 -5.31
C LEU A 91 -1.46 2.81 -5.56
N ASP A 92 -0.18 3.10 -5.71
CA ASP A 92 0.89 2.12 -5.72
C ASP A 92 1.81 2.31 -4.50
N ARG A 93 2.81 1.41 -4.36
CA ARG A 93 3.76 1.46 -3.25
C ARG A 93 4.56 2.77 -3.21
N ILE A 94 4.93 3.32 -4.36
CA ILE A 94 5.77 4.52 -4.45
C ILE A 94 4.95 5.72 -3.97
N ASN A 95 3.78 5.94 -4.57
CA ASN A 95 2.89 7.03 -4.20
C ASN A 95 2.45 6.92 -2.74
N ALA A 96 2.17 5.72 -2.25
CA ALA A 96 1.85 5.51 -0.84
C ALA A 96 3.00 5.92 0.09
N VAL A 97 4.24 5.50 -0.21
CA VAL A 97 5.43 5.89 0.58
C VAL A 97 5.63 7.41 0.53
N GLU A 98 5.48 8.04 -0.65
CA GLU A 98 5.56 9.49 -0.76
C GLU A 98 4.51 10.21 0.10
N VAL A 99 3.28 9.68 0.20
CA VAL A 99 2.26 10.22 1.10
C VAL A 99 2.68 10.07 2.57
N PHE A 100 3.20 8.90 2.96
CA PHE A 100 3.69 8.67 4.32
C PHE A 100 4.81 9.63 4.72
N GLU A 101 5.72 9.91 3.81
CA GLU A 101 6.84 10.84 4.00
C GLU A 101 6.43 12.31 3.81
N GLY A 102 5.18 12.58 3.41
CA GLY A 102 4.68 13.93 3.15
C GLY A 102 5.36 14.60 1.95
N ARG A 103 5.80 13.81 0.96
CA ARG A 103 6.45 14.26 -0.28
C ARG A 103 5.53 14.19 -1.51
N TYR A 104 4.43 13.46 -1.42
CA TYR A 104 3.50 13.30 -2.54
C TYR A 104 2.99 14.64 -3.07
N GLY A 105 3.08 14.83 -4.39
CA GLY A 105 2.62 16.04 -5.09
C GLY A 105 3.45 17.30 -4.85
N LYS A 106 4.57 17.21 -4.10
CA LYS A 106 5.50 18.32 -3.95
C LYS A 106 6.47 18.36 -5.13
N SER A 107 6.71 19.55 -5.67
CA SER A 107 7.77 19.73 -6.68
C SER A 107 9.12 19.36 -6.04
N VAL A 108 9.71 18.28 -6.54
CA VAL A 108 10.99 17.79 -6.04
C VAL A 108 12.09 18.62 -6.69
N THR A 109 12.58 19.63 -5.98
CA THR A 109 13.81 20.36 -6.36
C THR A 109 15.08 19.63 -5.97
N GLN A 110 14.97 18.52 -5.23
CA GLN A 110 16.11 17.71 -4.77
C GLN A 110 16.50 16.65 -5.80
N LYS A 111 17.79 16.61 -6.15
CA LYS A 111 18.37 15.52 -6.94
C LYS A 111 18.16 14.18 -6.22
N LEU A 112 17.86 13.13 -6.99
CA LEU A 112 17.81 11.76 -6.49
C LEU A 112 19.14 11.42 -5.79
N LYS A 113 19.07 10.96 -4.55
CA LYS A 113 20.27 10.52 -3.81
C LYS A 113 20.64 9.12 -4.27
N SER A 114 21.91 8.91 -4.59
CA SER A 114 22.43 7.56 -4.84
C SER A 114 22.31 6.72 -3.57
N PHE A 115 22.07 5.42 -3.77
CA PHE A 115 22.11 4.43 -2.70
C PHE A 115 22.97 3.25 -3.13
N THR A 116 23.60 2.58 -2.16
CA THR A 116 24.48 1.43 -2.41
C THR A 116 23.76 0.15 -2.03
N ILE A 117 23.75 -0.83 -2.95
CA ILE A 117 23.24 -2.17 -2.68
C ILE A 117 24.29 -2.94 -1.86
N LYS A 118 23.86 -3.57 -0.76
CA LYS A 118 24.78 -4.28 0.15
C LYS A 118 25.46 -5.45 -0.57
N PRO A 119 26.78 -5.67 -0.37
CA PRO A 119 27.51 -6.78 -1.00
C PRO A 119 26.88 -8.16 -0.77
N LYS A 120 26.34 -8.42 0.43
CA LYS A 120 25.64 -9.67 0.79
C LYS A 120 24.41 -9.95 -0.10
N PHE A 121 23.78 -8.92 -0.63
CA PHE A 121 22.67 -9.09 -1.57
C PHE A 121 23.21 -9.40 -2.98
N LEU A 122 24.18 -8.62 -3.46
CA LEU A 122 24.78 -8.79 -4.79
C LEU A 122 25.41 -10.17 -4.97
N SER A 123 26.07 -10.69 -3.94
CA SER A 123 26.74 -12.00 -3.98
C SER A 123 25.79 -13.19 -4.17
N LYS A 124 24.46 -12.97 -4.11
CA LYS A 124 23.46 -14.01 -4.41
C LYS A 124 23.23 -14.19 -5.91
N TYR A 125 23.54 -13.17 -6.70
CA TYR A 125 23.20 -13.09 -8.13
C TYR A 125 24.44 -12.98 -9.01
N TYR A 126 25.54 -12.41 -8.49
CA TYR A 126 26.76 -12.15 -9.26
C TYR A 126 27.98 -12.73 -8.56
N PRO A 127 28.91 -13.39 -9.30
CA PRO A 127 30.19 -13.80 -8.73
C PRO A 127 31.11 -12.58 -8.52
N PRO A 128 32.09 -12.66 -7.60
CA PRO A 128 32.98 -11.53 -7.28
C PRO A 128 33.87 -11.06 -8.43
N THR A 129 33.95 -11.85 -9.51
CA THR A 129 34.76 -11.57 -10.71
C THR A 129 34.08 -10.61 -11.69
N VAL A 130 32.78 -10.34 -11.54
CA VAL A 130 32.03 -9.42 -12.42
C VAL A 130 32.27 -7.98 -11.97
N SER A 131 32.51 -7.08 -12.93
CA SER A 131 32.73 -5.67 -12.65
C SER A 131 31.46 -4.96 -12.21
N GLN A 132 31.61 -3.86 -11.46
CA GLN A 132 30.48 -3.07 -10.98
C GLN A 132 29.67 -2.47 -12.13
N ASP A 133 30.31 -2.04 -13.22
CA ASP A 133 29.61 -1.46 -14.38
C ASP A 133 28.70 -2.47 -15.07
N VAL A 134 29.13 -3.73 -15.17
CA VAL A 134 28.31 -4.81 -15.73
C VAL A 134 27.12 -5.11 -14.83
N ILE A 135 27.34 -5.16 -13.51
CA ILE A 135 26.25 -5.35 -12.53
C ILE A 135 25.24 -4.21 -12.62
N ALA A 136 25.71 -2.95 -12.72
CA ALA A 136 24.84 -1.79 -12.81
C ALA A 136 23.97 -1.84 -14.09
N SER A 137 24.59 -2.12 -15.25
CA SER A 137 23.87 -2.23 -16.51
C SER A 137 22.83 -3.35 -16.51
N ASP A 138 23.13 -4.51 -15.91
CA ASP A 138 22.20 -5.62 -15.81
C ASP A 138 21.01 -5.31 -14.87
N VAL A 139 21.27 -4.59 -13.77
CA VAL A 139 20.22 -4.11 -12.86
C VAL A 139 19.31 -3.08 -13.52
N GLU A 140 19.87 -2.16 -14.32
CA GLU A 140 19.10 -1.19 -15.11
C GLU A 140 18.19 -1.90 -16.12
N ALA A 141 18.74 -2.79 -16.93
CA ALA A 141 17.96 -3.57 -17.90
C ALA A 141 16.86 -4.41 -17.22
N SER A 142 17.16 -5.02 -16.06
CA SER A 142 16.18 -5.77 -15.28
C SER A 142 15.05 -4.88 -14.76
N MET A 143 15.35 -3.63 -14.37
CA MET A 143 14.35 -2.67 -13.93
C MET A 143 13.43 -2.28 -15.09
N ASP A 144 13.99 -2.01 -16.28
CA ASP A 144 13.20 -1.62 -17.46
C ASP A 144 12.19 -2.71 -17.85
N VAL A 145 12.65 -3.97 -17.93
CA VAL A 145 11.78 -5.12 -18.18
C VAL A 145 10.69 -5.23 -17.11
N TRP A 146 11.04 -5.03 -15.84
CA TRP A 146 10.07 -5.09 -14.76
C TRP A 146 9.01 -3.98 -14.81
N GLN A 147 9.40 -2.77 -15.19
CA GLN A 147 8.45 -1.67 -15.38
C GLN A 147 7.48 -1.97 -16.52
N GLU A 148 7.97 -2.51 -17.64
CA GLU A 148 7.13 -2.90 -18.76
C GLU A 148 6.14 -4.00 -18.37
N ILE A 149 6.58 -5.07 -17.70
CA ILE A 149 5.72 -6.15 -17.21
C ILE A 149 4.57 -5.61 -16.33
N LYS A 150 4.88 -4.67 -15.43
CA LYS A 150 3.87 -4.07 -14.55
C LYS A 150 2.75 -3.35 -15.31
N THR A 151 3.04 -2.79 -16.49
CA THR A 151 2.01 -2.12 -17.29
C THR A 151 0.91 -3.08 -17.74
N PHE A 152 1.21 -4.37 -17.90
CA PHE A 152 0.24 -5.41 -18.24
C PHE A 152 -0.56 -5.92 -17.03
N TYR A 153 -0.11 -5.62 -15.80
CA TYR A 153 -0.70 -6.12 -14.56
C TYR A 153 -0.80 -5.02 -13.49
N PRO A 154 -1.57 -3.94 -13.73
CA PRO A 154 -1.58 -2.76 -12.88
C PRO A 154 -2.03 -3.05 -11.43
N ASP A 155 -2.94 -4.00 -11.25
CA ASP A 155 -3.59 -4.28 -9.95
C ASP A 155 -3.20 -5.64 -9.35
N LYS A 156 -2.09 -6.25 -9.82
CA LYS A 156 -1.67 -7.56 -9.32
C LYS A 156 -0.45 -7.45 -8.42
N SER A 157 -0.43 -8.30 -7.38
CA SER A 157 0.75 -8.45 -6.54
C SER A 157 1.94 -9.00 -7.36
N VAL A 158 3.16 -8.75 -6.89
CA VAL A 158 4.37 -9.32 -7.51
C VAL A 158 4.31 -10.85 -7.57
N ASP A 159 3.77 -11.47 -6.52
CA ASP A 159 3.62 -12.93 -6.45
C ASP A 159 2.58 -13.44 -7.46
N ASP A 160 1.48 -12.71 -7.65
CA ASP A 160 0.47 -13.05 -8.66
C ASP A 160 1.01 -12.89 -10.07
N ILE A 161 1.75 -11.81 -10.34
CA ILE A 161 2.42 -11.59 -11.63
C ILE A 161 3.38 -12.76 -11.90
N LYS A 162 4.22 -13.11 -10.92
CA LYS A 162 5.15 -14.24 -11.02
C LYS A 162 4.43 -15.55 -11.33
N ASN A 163 3.37 -15.88 -10.58
CA ASN A 163 2.61 -17.11 -10.81
C ASN A 163 1.95 -17.14 -12.19
N ASN A 164 1.40 -16.02 -12.65
CA ASN A 164 0.82 -15.92 -13.99
C ASN A 164 1.87 -16.15 -15.08
N ILE A 165 3.04 -15.53 -14.97
CA ILE A 165 4.14 -15.71 -15.92
C ILE A 165 4.60 -17.17 -15.95
N ILE A 166 4.80 -17.80 -14.77
CA ILE A 166 5.21 -19.21 -14.68
C ILE A 166 4.17 -20.11 -15.36
N ASN A 167 2.88 -19.89 -15.12
CA ASN A 167 1.81 -20.67 -15.74
C ASN A 167 1.80 -20.50 -17.26
N LEU A 168 1.96 -19.28 -17.78
CA LEU A 168 2.04 -19.01 -19.21
C LEU A 168 3.22 -19.74 -19.86
N LEU A 169 4.40 -19.69 -19.23
CA LEU A 169 5.60 -20.37 -19.73
C LEU A 169 5.47 -21.89 -19.70
N ASN A 170 4.82 -22.45 -18.68
CA ASN A 170 4.59 -23.89 -18.60
C ASN A 170 3.59 -24.38 -19.63
N ASN A 171 2.60 -23.57 -20.02
CA ASN A 171 1.62 -23.90 -21.05
C ASN A 171 2.17 -23.79 -22.49
N GLN A 172 3.38 -23.25 -22.66
CA GLN A 172 4.08 -23.19 -23.94
C GLN A 172 5.04 -24.37 -24.17
N LYS A 173 5.21 -25.24 -23.17
CA LYS A 173 5.99 -26.49 -23.26
C LYS A 173 5.08 -27.67 -23.55
#